data_AF-A0A5E4NYC9-F1
#
_entry.id   AF-A0A5E4NYC9-F1
#
_cell.length_a   1.000
_cell.length_b   1.000
_cell.length_c   1.000
_cell.angle_alpha   90.00
_cell.angle_beta   90.00
_cell.angle_gamma   90.00
#
_symmetry.space_group_name_H-M   'P 1'
#
loop_
_entity.id
_entity.type
_entity.pdbx_description
1 polymer ?
#
loop_
_entity_poly.entity_id
_entity_poly.type
_entity_poly.pdbx_seq_one_letter_code
_entity_poly.pdbx_strand_id
1 'polypeptide(L)' 'MHRKGIADSKLALGEFMRIKGSSPWLAGDALSIADLYLAPSFAYVTKTPHKDEFLALPGVKEWWSKVEALDSFKTTAP' A
#
# COMPACT_ATOMS: atom_id res chain seq x y z
N MET A 1 4.01 -6.00 21.32
CA MET A 1 4.52 -5.15 20.22
C MET A 1 4.02 -5.60 18.85
N HIS A 2 4.18 -6.87 18.45
CA HIS A 2 3.73 -7.39 17.13
C HIS A 2 2.28 -7.08 16.75
N ARG A 3 1.29 -7.52 17.55
CA ARG A 3 -0.14 -7.31 17.25
C ARG A 3 -0.54 -5.82 17.19
N LYS A 4 0.09 -4.98 18.02
CA LYS A 4 -0.15 -3.54 18.01
C LYS A 4 0.34 -2.92 16.69
N GLY A 5 1.54 -3.31 16.23
CA GLY A 5 2.06 -2.86 14.95
C GLY A 5 1.15 -3.22 13.78
N ILE A 6 0.60 -4.43 13.76
CA ILE A 6 -0.39 -4.82 12.74
C ILE A 6 -1.64 -3.94 12.82
N ALA A 7 -2.19 -3.75 14.02
CA ALA A 7 -3.39 -2.93 14.20
C ALA A 7 -3.18 -1.46 13.78
N ASP A 8 -2.07 -0.85 14.20
CA ASP A 8 -1.72 0.53 13.86
C ASP A 8 -1.50 0.69 12.34
N SER A 9 -0.80 -0.26 11.71
CA SER A 9 -0.57 -0.23 10.25
C SER A 9 -1.87 -0.41 9.47
N LYS A 10 -2.78 -1.28 9.92
CA LYS A 10 -4.10 -1.44 9.28
C LYS A 10 -4.93 -0.17 9.39
N LEU A 11 -4.89 0.51 10.55
CA LEU A 11 -5.55 1.79 10.74
C LEU A 11 -4.99 2.85 9.79
N ALA A 12 -3.67 2.99 9.72
CA ALA A 12 -3.02 3.97 8.84
C ALA A 12 -3.35 3.72 7.36
N LEU A 13 -3.22 2.47 6.88
CA LEU A 13 -3.55 2.10 5.51
C LEU A 13 -5.03 2.31 5.20
N GLY A 14 -5.92 2.01 6.15
CA GLY A 14 -7.35 2.29 6.03
C GLY A 14 -7.62 3.78 5.81
N GLU A 15 -6.99 4.65 6.61
CA GLU A 15 -7.13 6.10 6.44
C GLU A 15 -6.54 6.61 5.13
N PHE A 16 -5.39 6.07 4.68
CA PHE A 16 -4.81 6.43 3.39
C PHE A 16 -5.76 6.09 2.23
N MET A 17 -6.39 4.91 2.25
CA MET A 17 -7.38 4.52 1.25
C MET A 17 -8.65 5.38 1.33
N ARG A 18 -9.09 5.75 2.54
CA ARG A 18 -10.23 6.66 2.73
C ARG A 18 -9.95 8.05 2.17
N ILE A 19 -8.74 8.59 2.38
CA ILE A 19 -8.31 9.89 1.86
C ILE A 19 -8.15 9.87 0.34
N LYS A 20 -7.54 8.80 -0.20
CA LYS A 20 -7.45 8.56 -1.65
C LYS A 20 -8.84 8.62 -2.31
N GLY A 21 -9.85 8.06 -1.64
CA GLY A 21 -11.21 7.97 -2.16
C GLY A 21 -11.25 7.19 -3.47
N SER A 22 -11.93 7.74 -4.47
CA SER A 22 -12.04 7.16 -5.82
C SER A 22 -10.83 7.44 -6.71
N SER A 23 -9.88 8.27 -6.29
CA SER A 23 -8.71 8.62 -7.10
C SER A 23 -7.84 7.38 -7.34
N PRO A 24 -7.16 7.24 -8.50
CA PRO A 24 -6.31 6.08 -8.78
C PRO A 24 -5.06 6.00 -7.88
N TRP A 25 -4.54 7.13 -7.40
CA TRP A 25 -3.33 7.22 -6.57
C TRP A 25 -3.60 7.95 -5.26
N LEU A 26 -2.72 7.77 -4.27
CA LEU A 26 -2.94 8.25 -2.90
C LEU A 26 -3.21 9.76 -2.80
N ALA A 27 -2.62 10.55 -3.69
CA ALA A 27 -2.73 12.01 -3.71
C ALA A 27 -3.52 12.57 -4.92
N GLY A 28 -4.33 11.74 -5.58
CA GLY A 28 -5.19 12.17 -6.70
C GLY A 28 -5.01 11.34 -7.97
N ASP A 29 -5.13 12.00 -9.12
CA ASP A 29 -5.20 11.34 -10.42
C ASP A 29 -3.85 10.89 -10.99
N ALA A 30 -2.75 11.46 -10.49
CA ALA A 30 -1.40 11.17 -10.95
C ALA A 30 -0.58 10.45 -9.88
N LEU A 31 0.33 9.57 -10.33
CA LEU A 31 1.32 8.93 -9.47
C LEU A 31 2.14 10.02 -8.76
N SER A 32 2.34 9.87 -7.46
CA SER A 32 3.00 10.88 -6.65
C SER A 32 4.04 10.29 -5.70
N ILE A 33 4.78 11.17 -5.03
CA ILE A 33 5.71 10.77 -3.97
C ILE A 33 4.99 10.03 -2.83
N ALA A 34 3.69 10.26 -2.60
CA ALA A 34 2.95 9.54 -1.56
C ALA A 34 2.93 8.03 -1.84
N ASP A 35 2.67 7.64 -3.09
CA ASP A 35 2.65 6.24 -3.52
C ASP A 35 4.06 5.64 -3.49
N LEU A 36 5.03 6.37 -4.04
CA LEU A 36 6.43 5.92 -4.13
C LEU A 36 7.12 5.83 -2.77
N TYR A 37 6.67 6.62 -1.78
CA TYR A 37 7.14 6.54 -0.40
C TYR A 37 6.55 5.31 0.32
N LEU A 38 5.25 5.04 0.14
CA LEU A 38 4.59 3.91 0.81
C LEU A 38 4.95 2.56 0.19
N ALA A 39 5.10 2.50 -1.13
CA ALA A 39 5.26 1.27 -1.90
C ALA A 39 6.40 0.35 -1.42
N PRO A 40 7.64 0.83 -1.17
CA PRO A 40 8.71 -0.04 -0.67
C PRO A 40 8.41 -0.62 0.71
N SER A 41 7.79 0.17 1.60
CA SER A 41 7.39 -0.31 2.92
C SER A 41 6.34 -1.41 2.81
N PHE A 42 5.36 -1.25 1.90
CA PHE A 42 4.33 -2.26 1.66
C PHE A 42 4.89 -3.51 0.97
N ALA A 43 5.92 -3.40 0.12
CA ALA A 43 6.61 -4.55 -0.48
C ALA A 43 7.19 -5.52 0.56
N TYR A 44 7.65 -5.02 1.71
CA TYR A 44 8.08 -5.90 2.80
C TYR A 44 6.90 -6.50 3.56
N VAL A 45 5.79 -5.76 3.71
CA VAL A 45 4.55 -6.30 4.29
C VAL A 45 4.05 -7.50 3.49
N THR A 46 4.12 -7.47 2.15
CA THR A 46 3.69 -8.58 1.29
C THR A 46 4.56 -9.84 1.42
N LYS A 47 5.78 -9.71 1.95
CA LYS A 47 6.67 -10.85 2.29
C LYS A 47 6.37 -11.46 3.67
N THR A 48 5.47 -10.88 4.46
CA THR A 48 5.10 -11.39 5.78
C THR A 48 3.94 -12.39 5.72
N PRO A 49 3.75 -13.24 6.76
CA PRO A 49 2.55 -14.09 6.88
C PRO A 49 1.22 -13.31 6.94
N HIS A 50 1.26 -12.00 7.19
CA HIS A 50 0.08 -11.15 7.34
C HIS A 50 -0.37 -10.49 6.04
N LYS A 51 0.29 -10.76 4.90
CA LYS A 51 0.03 -10.10 3.61
C LYS A 51 -1.45 -10.06 3.24
N ASP A 52 -2.16 -11.17 3.43
CA ASP A 52 -3.54 -11.33 2.99
C ASP A 52 -4.48 -10.48 3.85
N GLU A 53 -4.13 -10.27 5.13
CA GLU A 53 -4.88 -9.39 6.03
C GLU A 53 -4.79 -7.90 5.62
N PHE A 54 -3.67 -7.49 5.01
CA PHE A 54 -3.49 -6.13 4.51
C PHE A 54 -4.10 -5.95 3.13
N LEU A 55 -3.94 -6.92 2.23
CA LEU A 55 -4.56 -6.89 0.90
C LEU A 55 -6.09 -6.95 0.96
N ALA A 56 -6.66 -7.51 2.03
CA ALA A 56 -8.11 -7.52 2.27
C ALA A 56 -8.67 -6.15 2.68
N LEU A 57 -7.83 -5.17 3.04
CA LEU A 57 -8.30 -3.83 3.36
C LEU A 57 -8.89 -3.15 2.10
N PRO A 58 -10.05 -2.46 2.20
CA PRO A 58 -10.68 -1.80 1.06
C PRO A 58 -9.72 -0.85 0.33
N GLY A 59 -9.60 -1.01 -0.99
CA GLY A 59 -8.74 -0.17 -1.85
C GLY A 59 -7.26 -0.55 -1.88
N VAL A 60 -6.74 -1.27 -0.88
CA VAL A 60 -5.30 -1.59 -0.80
C VAL A 60 -4.86 -2.49 -1.94
N LYS A 61 -5.59 -3.58 -2.22
CA LYS A 61 -5.25 -4.49 -3.33
C LYS A 61 -5.22 -3.78 -4.68
N GLU A 62 -6.19 -2.90 -4.94
CA GLU A 62 -6.27 -2.17 -6.21
C GLU A 62 -5.09 -1.20 -6.37
N TRP A 63 -4.79 -0.42 -5.33
CA TRP A 63 -3.63 0.46 -5.30
C TRP A 63 -2.33 -0.33 -5.48
N TRP A 64 -2.19 -1.44 -4.76
CA TRP A 64 -0.98 -2.28 -4.82
C TRP A 64 -0.75 -2.88 -6.21
N SER A 65 -1.80 -3.38 -6.88
CA SER A 65 -1.67 -3.90 -8.25
C SER A 65 -1.22 -2.82 -9.24
N LYS A 66 -1.59 -1.56 -9.05
CA LYS A 66 -1.09 -0.44 -9.88
C LYS A 66 0.39 -0.18 -9.62
N VAL A 67 0.82 -0.20 -8.35
CA VAL A 67 2.22 -0.03 -7.96
C VAL A 67 3.09 -1.16 -8.53
N GLU A 68 2.68 -2.42 -8.40
CA GLU A 68 3.40 -3.59 -8.93
C GLU A 68 3.55 -3.55 -10.46
N ALA A 69 2.63 -2.88 -11.15
CA ALA A 69 2.69 -2.72 -12.60
C ALA A 69 3.72 -1.69 -13.07
N LEU A 70 4.23 -0.81 -12.19
CA LEU A 70 5.23 0.22 -12.53
C LEU A 70 6.59 -0.41 -12.85
N ASP A 71 7.15 -0.09 -14.01
CA ASP A 71 8.46 -0.65 -14.43
C ASP A 71 9.62 -0.21 -13.52
N SER A 72 9.58 1.03 -13.02
CA SER A 72 10.52 1.53 -12.02
C SER A 72 10.47 0.75 -10.70
N PHE A 73 9.30 0.20 -10.35
CA PHE A 73 9.12 -0.56 -9.13
C PHE A 73 9.56 -2.02 -9.31
N LYS A 74 9.22 -2.66 -10.43
CA LYS A 74 9.66 -4.04 -10.75
C LYS A 74 11.17 -4.20 -10.71
N THR A 75 11.91 -3.19 -11.16
CA THR A 75 13.38 -3.20 -11.24
C THR A 75 14.07 -2.88 -9.91
N THR A 76 13.30 -2.51 -8.88
CA THR A 76 13.81 -2.13 -7.55
C THR A 76 13.18 -2.94 -6.42
N ALA A 77 12.39 -3.96 -6.76
CA ALA A 77 11.74 -4.83 -5.79
C ALA A 77 12.77 -5.53 -4.89
N PRO A 78 12.53 -5.61 -3.57
CA PRO A 78 13.45 -6.22 -2.62
C PRO A 78 13.51 -7.75 -2.70
#